data_AF-A0A3C0KTP6-F1
#
_entry.id   AF-A0A3C0KTP6-F1
#
_cell.length_a   1.000
_cell.length_b   1.000
_cell.length_c   1.000
_cell.angle_alpha   90.00
_cell.angle_beta   90.00
_cell.angle_gamma   90.00
#
_symmetry.space_group_name_H-M   'P 1'
#
loop_
_entity.id
_entity.type
_entity.pdbx_description
1 polymer ?
#
loop_
_entity_poly.entity_id
_entity_poly.type
_entity_poly.pdbx_seq_one_letter_code
_entity_poly.pdbx_strand_id
1 'polypeptide(L)'
;MLYEAMAKAEPFQAQNGRTYKFVPLVKPDLNIVDYVLKEVGNPGLEAMNKLNQAIYDECSYVSGDLMKKDFITSKTVFSPAEYGNTPLDFVRKCGLGDAEWEKTPSVLVLRSTIMTPYLADEAEFAAYFNRLVEIMKKVITKVGG
;
A
#
# COMPACT_ATOMS: atom_id res chain seq x y z
N MET A 1 6.30 -14.25 -2.05
CA MET A 1 4.95 -14.45 -2.61
C MET A 1 4.14 -13.15 -2.61
N LEU A 2 4.03 -12.42 -1.49
CA LEU A 2 3.26 -11.17 -1.44
C LEU A 2 3.69 -10.11 -2.48
N TYR A 3 5.00 -9.84 -2.58
CA TYR A 3 5.54 -8.93 -3.59
C TYR A 3 5.09 -9.30 -5.02
N GLU A 4 5.28 -10.56 -5.40
CA GLU A 4 4.93 -11.06 -6.74
C GLU A 4 3.43 -10.97 -7.01
N ALA A 5 2.61 -11.30 -6.02
CA ALA A 5 1.16 -11.20 -6.14
C ALA A 5 0.70 -9.76 -6.34
N MET A 6 1.27 -8.81 -5.57
CA MET A 6 0.99 -7.38 -5.74
C MET A 6 1.48 -6.84 -7.09
N ALA A 7 2.66 -7.27 -7.55
CA ALA A 7 3.23 -6.83 -8.82
C ALA A 7 2.44 -7.34 -10.04
N LYS A 8 1.81 -8.51 -9.92
CA LYS A 8 0.99 -9.14 -10.98
C LYS A 8 -0.51 -8.87 -10.82
N ALA A 9 -0.92 -8.25 -9.73
CA ALA A 9 -2.33 -7.97 -9.48
C ALA A 9 -2.83 -6.94 -10.49
N GLU A 10 -3.90 -7.29 -11.19
CA GLU A 10 -4.63 -6.35 -12.03
C GLU A 10 -5.25 -5.24 -11.18
N PRO A 11 -5.41 -4.02 -11.71
CA PRO A 11 -6.17 -2.97 -11.05
C PRO A 11 -7.58 -3.45 -10.70
N PHE A 12 -8.08 -3.03 -9.54
CA PHE A 12 -9.40 -3.40 -9.04
C PHE A 12 -10.24 -2.17 -8.76
N GLN A 13 -11.55 -2.29 -8.92
CA GLN A 13 -12.50 -1.21 -8.62
C GLN A 13 -12.96 -1.30 -7.17
N ALA A 14 -12.96 -0.18 -6.45
CA ALA A 14 -13.62 -0.05 -5.15
C ALA A 14 -15.11 0.29 -5.34
N GLN A 15 -15.93 0.20 -4.29
CA GLN A 15 -17.38 0.41 -4.41
C GLN A 15 -17.76 1.88 -4.71
N ASN A 16 -16.81 2.81 -4.51
CA ASN A 16 -16.94 4.21 -4.95
C ASN A 16 -16.77 4.41 -6.47
N GLY A 17 -16.60 3.33 -7.25
CA GLY A 17 -16.46 3.36 -8.71
C GLY A 17 -15.05 3.69 -9.21
N ARG A 18 -14.10 4.02 -8.33
CA ARG A 18 -12.72 4.34 -8.69
C ARG A 18 -11.86 3.10 -8.74
N THR A 19 -10.83 3.13 -9.58
CA THR A 19 -9.92 2.00 -9.81
C THR A 19 -8.59 2.24 -9.09
N TYR A 20 -8.09 1.21 -8.42
CA TYR A 20 -6.86 1.23 -7.65
C TYR A 20 -5.96 0.06 -8.03
N LYS A 21 -4.66 0.21 -7.84
CA LYS A 21 -3.67 -0.85 -8.02
C LYS A 21 -2.67 -0.88 -6.88
N PHE A 22 -2.12 -2.05 -6.61
CA PHE A 22 -0.93 -2.17 -5.76
C PHE A 22 0.30 -1.74 -6.55
N VAL A 23 1.21 -1.04 -5.89
CA VAL A 23 2.54 -0.76 -6.42
C VAL A 23 3.55 -1.14 -5.34
N PRO A 24 4.16 -2.34 -5.40
CA PRO A 24 5.18 -2.73 -4.43
C PRO A 24 6.47 -1.94 -4.68
N LEU A 25 7.21 -1.62 -3.62
CA LEU A 25 8.44 -0.82 -3.65
C LEU A 25 9.52 -1.47 -4.52
N VAL A 26 10.11 -2.53 -3.98
CA VAL A 26 11.18 -3.30 -4.58
C VAL A 26 10.98 -4.77 -4.22
N LYS A 27 11.56 -5.67 -5.01
CA LYS A 27 11.61 -7.07 -4.64
C LYS A 27 12.32 -7.17 -3.28
N PRO A 28 11.71 -7.78 -2.26
CA PRO A 28 12.29 -7.80 -0.92
C PRO A 28 13.54 -8.68 -0.88
N ASP A 29 14.60 -8.22 -0.22
CA ASP A 29 15.79 -9.04 0.05
C ASP A 29 15.49 -10.15 1.07
N LEU A 30 14.58 -9.86 2.02
CA LEU A 30 14.14 -10.78 3.07
C LEU A 30 12.60 -10.81 3.10
N ASN A 31 12.00 -10.42 4.24
CA ASN A 31 10.59 -10.64 4.54
C ASN A 31 9.77 -9.36 4.74
N ILE A 32 10.34 -8.19 4.45
CA ILE A 32 9.65 -6.89 4.54
C ILE A 32 9.19 -6.49 3.15
N VAL A 33 7.88 -6.37 2.95
CA VAL A 33 7.27 -5.88 1.71
C VAL A 33 6.65 -4.52 1.96
N ASP A 34 7.24 -3.50 1.35
CA ASP A 34 6.71 -2.13 1.35
C ASP A 34 5.96 -1.87 0.03
N TYR A 35 4.82 -1.19 0.10
CA TYR A 35 3.95 -0.94 -1.07
C TYR A 35 3.02 0.26 -0.84
N VAL A 36 2.41 0.73 -1.93
CA VAL A 36 1.31 1.70 -1.88
C VAL A 36 0.09 1.16 -2.63
N LEU A 37 -1.09 1.61 -2.21
CA LEU A 37 -2.27 1.62 -3.05
C LEU A 37 -2.31 2.93 -3.83
N LYS A 38 -2.51 2.82 -5.13
CA LYS A 38 -2.54 3.96 -6.05
C LYS A 38 -3.84 3.99 -6.82
N GLU A 39 -4.56 5.11 -6.74
CA GLU A 39 -5.67 5.41 -7.64
C GLU A 39 -5.15 5.57 -9.08
N VAL A 40 -5.77 4.86 -10.01
CA VAL A 40 -5.47 4.91 -11.44
C VAL A 40 -5.97 6.23 -12.01
N GLY A 41 -5.13 6.92 -12.77
CA GLY A 41 -5.45 8.22 -13.38
C GLY A 41 -5.27 9.43 -12.45
N ASN A 42 -5.05 9.26 -11.15
CA ASN A 42 -4.74 10.36 -10.24
C ASN A 42 -3.22 10.63 -10.21
N PRO A 43 -2.72 11.81 -10.62
CA PRO A 43 -1.29 12.10 -10.67
C PRO A 43 -0.72 12.72 -9.39
N GLY A 44 -1.48 12.80 -8.29
CA GLY A 44 -1.04 13.51 -7.08
C GLY A 44 -0.27 12.64 -6.08
N LEU A 45 0.97 13.03 -5.73
CA LEU A 45 1.74 12.38 -4.66
C LEU A 45 1.10 12.64 -3.28
N GLU A 46 0.68 13.87 -3.03
CA GLU A 46 -0.03 14.24 -1.79
C GLU A 46 -1.32 13.42 -1.63
N ALA A 47 -2.09 13.26 -2.70
CA ALA A 47 -3.32 12.45 -2.70
C ALA A 47 -3.02 10.97 -2.42
N MET A 48 -1.95 10.43 -3.02
CA MET A 48 -1.50 9.06 -2.75
C MET A 48 -1.08 8.87 -1.28
N ASN A 49 -0.33 9.82 -0.72
CA ASN A 49 0.06 9.79 0.70
C ASN A 49 -1.17 9.83 1.62
N LYS A 50 -2.13 10.72 1.33
CA LYS A 50 -3.40 10.81 2.10
C LYS A 50 -4.19 9.50 2.04
N LEU A 51 -4.31 8.89 0.86
CA LEU A 51 -4.98 7.60 0.70
C LEU A 51 -4.33 6.51 1.56
N ASN A 52 -3.00 6.35 1.46
CA ASN A 52 -2.29 5.30 2.18
C ASN A 52 -2.26 5.57 3.70
N GLN A 53 -2.21 6.84 4.12
CA GLN A 53 -2.38 7.22 5.51
C GLN A 53 -3.75 6.77 6.04
N ALA A 54 -4.83 7.07 5.33
CA ALA A 54 -6.18 6.70 5.75
C ALA A 54 -6.40 5.18 5.76
N ILE A 55 -5.83 4.44 4.80
CA ILE A 55 -5.81 2.97 4.82
C ILE A 55 -5.10 2.47 6.08
N TYR A 56 -3.93 3.02 6.42
CA TYR A 56 -3.22 2.64 7.63
C TYR A 56 -4.04 2.92 8.89
N ASP A 57 -4.69 4.08 9.01
CA ASP A 57 -5.49 4.43 10.19
C ASP A 57 -6.68 3.46 10.37
N GLU A 58 -7.30 3.01 9.27
CA GLU A 58 -8.35 1.99 9.31
C GLU A 58 -7.79 0.58 9.62
N CYS A 59 -6.58 0.27 9.14
CA CYS A 59 -5.93 -1.03 9.27
C CYS A 59 -4.86 -1.08 10.37
N SER A 60 -4.96 -0.25 11.40
CA SER A 60 -4.07 -0.30 12.56
C SER A 60 -4.82 -0.03 13.85
N TYR A 61 -4.33 -0.57 14.97
CA TYR A 61 -4.90 -0.32 16.29
C TYR A 61 -4.32 0.97 16.88
N VAL A 62 -4.71 2.12 16.33
CA VAL A 62 -4.38 3.42 16.93
C VAL A 62 -5.43 3.70 18.02
N SER A 63 -5.13 3.24 19.24
CA SER A 63 -5.81 3.56 20.50
C SER A 63 -7.35 3.58 20.52
N GLY A 64 -7.97 2.54 21.07
CA GLY A 64 -9.34 2.59 21.61
C GLY A 64 -10.35 1.63 20.99
N ASP A 65 -10.14 1.21 19.74
CA ASP A 65 -11.03 0.24 19.10
C ASP A 65 -10.49 -1.19 19.25
N LEU A 66 -11.11 -1.95 20.16
CA LEU A 66 -10.81 -3.36 20.46
C LEU A 66 -11.48 -4.32 19.45
N MET A 67 -12.23 -3.81 18.48
CA MET A 67 -12.89 -4.64 17.48
C MET A 67 -11.86 -5.31 16.56
N LYS A 68 -12.08 -6.59 16.29
CA LYS A 68 -11.22 -7.39 15.42
C LYS A 68 -11.15 -6.75 14.02
N LYS A 69 -9.95 -6.36 13.59
CA LYS A 69 -9.69 -5.90 12.22
C LYS A 69 -9.35 -7.09 11.32
N ASP A 70 -9.96 -7.13 10.14
CA ASP A 70 -9.73 -8.20 9.14
C ASP A 70 -8.32 -8.13 8.51
N PHE A 71 -7.70 -6.95 8.53
CA PHE A 71 -6.34 -6.72 8.08
C PHE A 71 -5.64 -5.70 8.95
N ILE A 72 -4.36 -5.96 9.22
CA ILE A 72 -3.49 -5.06 9.99
C ILE A 72 -2.22 -4.82 9.20
N THR A 73 -1.78 -3.58 9.12
CA THR A 73 -0.53 -3.20 8.47
C THR A 73 0.24 -2.19 9.30
N SER A 74 1.52 -2.02 8.98
CA SER A 74 2.33 -0.93 9.49
C SER A 74 2.56 0.09 8.36
N LYS A 75 3.13 1.25 8.68
CA LYS A 75 3.54 2.23 7.68
C LYS A 75 4.92 2.77 8.00
N THR A 76 5.53 3.40 7.01
CA THR A 76 6.65 4.31 7.21
C THR A 76 6.58 5.45 6.20
N VAL A 77 7.41 6.47 6.39
CA VAL A 77 7.52 7.60 5.47
C VAL A 77 8.97 7.70 5.03
N PHE A 78 9.20 7.76 3.73
CA PHE A 78 10.52 8.06 3.19
C PHE A 78 10.61 9.55 2.90
N SER A 79 11.41 10.25 3.71
CA SER A 79 11.66 11.69 3.62
C SER A 79 13.09 11.99 3.15
N PRO A 80 13.35 13.16 2.53
CA PRO A 80 14.70 13.58 2.14
C PRO A 80 15.68 13.66 3.28
N ALA A 81 15.22 13.96 4.51
CA ALA A 81 16.07 14.04 5.69
C ALA A 81 16.78 12.70 5.98
N GLU A 82 16.13 11.57 5.64
CA GLU A 82 16.64 10.23 5.92
C GLU A 82 17.10 9.50 4.65
N TYR A 83 16.44 9.76 3.51
CA TYR A 83 16.60 9.01 2.26
C TYR A 83 17.11 9.85 1.08
N GLY A 84 17.28 11.16 1.25
CA GLY A 84 17.56 12.07 0.14
C GLY A 84 16.54 11.91 -1.00
N ASN A 85 17.03 11.77 -2.23
CA ASN A 85 16.19 11.53 -3.41
C ASN A 85 16.04 10.04 -3.78
N THR A 86 16.52 9.11 -2.96
CA THR A 86 16.40 7.66 -3.21
C THR A 86 14.95 7.21 -3.52
N PRO A 87 13.90 7.75 -2.85
CA PRO A 87 12.52 7.33 -3.13
C PRO A 87 11.95 7.83 -4.46
N LEU A 88 12.65 8.74 -5.16
CA LEU A 88 12.16 9.35 -6.40
C LEU A 88 11.91 8.31 -7.51
N ASP A 89 12.75 7.28 -7.61
CA ASP A 89 12.54 6.21 -8.59
C ASP A 89 11.27 5.39 -8.29
N PHE A 90 10.91 5.25 -7.01
CA PHE A 90 9.65 4.63 -6.63
C PHE A 90 8.45 5.54 -6.93
N VAL A 91 8.57 6.85 -6.72
CA VAL A 91 7.55 7.83 -7.10
C VAL A 91 7.31 7.78 -8.62
N ARG A 92 8.38 7.71 -9.42
CA ARG A 92 8.29 7.51 -10.88
C ARG A 92 7.67 6.17 -11.26
N LYS A 93 8.00 5.08 -10.56
CA LYS A 93 7.37 3.76 -10.72
C LYS A 93 5.86 3.81 -10.44
N CYS A 94 5.42 4.68 -9.53
CA CYS A 94 4.00 4.93 -9.29
C CYS A 94 3.33 5.68 -10.46
N GLY A 95 4.09 6.21 -11.43
CA GLY A 95 3.59 7.00 -12.55
C GLY A 95 3.41 8.48 -12.19
N LEU A 96 4.15 8.97 -11.20
CA LEU A 96 4.15 10.36 -10.77
C LEU A 96 5.40 11.06 -11.33
N GLY A 97 5.28 12.33 -11.70
CA GLY A 97 6.41 13.12 -12.19
C GLY A 97 7.25 13.72 -11.06
N ASP A 98 8.48 14.12 -11.39
CA ASP A 98 9.42 14.71 -10.42
C ASP A 98 8.88 15.99 -9.76
N ALA A 99 8.06 16.78 -10.48
CA ALA A 99 7.42 17.98 -9.94
C ALA A 99 6.52 17.70 -8.73
N GLU A 100 5.92 16.49 -8.65
CA GLU A 100 5.13 16.09 -7.48
C GLU A 100 6.01 15.80 -6.27
N TRP A 101 7.21 15.24 -6.50
CA TRP A 101 8.20 15.06 -5.44
C TRP A 101 8.72 16.40 -4.94
N GLU A 102 8.99 17.36 -5.82
CA GLU A 102 9.41 18.72 -5.43
C GLU A 102 8.35 19.41 -4.56
N LYS A 103 7.06 19.24 -4.89
CA LYS A 103 5.94 19.79 -4.13
C LYS A 103 5.70 19.04 -2.81
N THR A 104 5.84 17.72 -2.80
CA THR A 104 5.59 16.86 -1.63
C THR A 104 6.75 15.88 -1.50
N PRO A 105 7.90 16.32 -0.95
CA PRO A 105 9.11 15.51 -0.93
C PRO A 105 9.03 14.51 0.23
N SER A 106 8.07 13.60 0.17
CA SER A 106 7.98 12.41 0.99
C SER A 106 6.98 11.44 0.40
N VAL A 107 7.21 10.14 0.59
CA VAL A 107 6.27 9.10 0.20
C VAL A 107 5.96 8.22 1.40
N LEU A 108 4.68 8.06 1.69
CA LEU A 108 4.20 7.11 2.69
C LEU A 108 4.01 5.75 2.03
N VAL A 109 4.59 4.72 2.63
CA VAL A 109 4.40 3.33 2.21
C VAL A 109 3.76 2.52 3.33
N LEU A 110 2.86 1.61 2.94
CA LEU A 110 2.38 0.54 3.80
C LEU A 110 3.45 -0.55 3.85
N ARG A 111 3.54 -1.22 5.00
CA ARG A 111 4.60 -2.19 5.29
C ARG A 111 4.04 -3.46 5.90
N SER A 112 4.46 -4.58 5.33
CA SER A 112 4.17 -5.92 5.84
C SER A 112 5.47 -6.69 6.11
N THR A 113 5.77 -6.91 7.39
CA THR A 113 6.85 -7.82 7.82
C THR A 113 6.30 -9.22 7.99
N ILE A 114 6.59 -10.11 7.05
CA ILE A 114 6.02 -11.45 6.99
C ILE A 114 6.91 -12.40 7.81
N MET A 115 6.51 -12.67 9.06
CA MET A 115 7.20 -13.64 9.93
C MET A 115 6.41 -14.94 10.10
N THR A 116 5.17 -14.98 9.61
CA THR A 116 4.31 -16.15 9.73
C THR A 116 4.74 -17.23 8.72
N PRO A 117 4.93 -18.49 9.15
CA PRO A 117 5.23 -19.59 8.24
C PRO A 117 3.98 -20.04 7.46
N TYR A 118 2.77 -19.68 7.91
CA TYR A 118 1.51 -20.16 7.33
C TYR A 118 1.22 -19.62 5.93
N LEU A 119 1.95 -18.61 5.47
CA LEU A 119 1.83 -18.05 4.12
C LEU A 119 2.85 -18.64 3.13
N ALA A 120 3.56 -19.71 3.52
CA ALA A 120 4.48 -20.41 2.64
C ALA A 120 3.77 -21.38 1.68
N ASP A 121 2.58 -21.86 2.02
CA ASP A 121 1.76 -22.68 1.15
C ASP A 121 1.07 -21.82 0.07
N GLU A 122 1.10 -22.29 -1.18
CA GLU A 122 0.58 -21.53 -2.33
C GLU A 122 -0.93 -21.34 -2.30
N ALA A 123 -1.69 -22.36 -1.90
CA ALA A 123 -3.14 -22.29 -1.85
C ALA A 123 -3.61 -21.38 -0.72
N GLU A 124 -3.00 -21.52 0.47
CA GLU A 124 -3.28 -20.64 1.61
C GLU A 124 -2.91 -19.19 1.31
N PHE A 125 -1.75 -18.97 0.69
CA PHE A 125 -1.33 -17.63 0.28
C PHE A 125 -2.29 -17.03 -0.77
N ALA A 126 -2.70 -17.80 -1.78
CA ALA A 126 -3.63 -17.32 -2.80
C ALA A 126 -4.98 -16.94 -2.20
N ALA A 127 -5.52 -17.78 -1.29
CA ALA A 127 -6.74 -17.48 -0.56
C ALA A 127 -6.58 -16.22 0.32
N TYR A 128 -5.44 -16.07 1.01
CA TYR A 128 -5.10 -14.87 1.77
C TYR A 128 -5.07 -13.62 0.90
N PHE A 129 -4.37 -13.66 -0.24
CA PHE A 129 -4.23 -12.52 -1.12
C PHE A 129 -5.57 -12.09 -1.73
N ASN A 130 -6.41 -13.04 -2.15
CA ASN A 130 -7.76 -12.74 -2.61
C ASN A 130 -8.60 -12.05 -1.51
N ARG A 131 -8.52 -12.53 -0.26
CA ARG A 131 -9.18 -11.87 0.87
C ARG A 131 -8.62 -10.46 1.11
N LEU A 132 -7.30 -10.27 1.00
CA LEU A 132 -6.67 -8.96 1.13
C LEU A 132 -7.22 -7.96 0.10
N VAL A 133 -7.36 -8.36 -1.17
CA VAL A 133 -7.95 -7.50 -2.22
C VAL A 133 -9.37 -7.10 -1.86
N GLU A 134 -10.21 -8.04 -1.42
CA GLU A 134 -11.58 -7.75 -1.01
C GLU A 134 -11.67 -6.84 0.23
N ILE A 135 -10.75 -7.00 1.19
CA ILE A 135 -10.64 -6.09 2.34
C ILE A 135 -10.23 -4.70 1.87
N MET A 136 -9.25 -4.57 0.98
CA MET A 136 -8.81 -3.28 0.45
C MET A 136 -9.93 -2.55 -0.30
N LYS A 137 -10.75 -3.26 -1.09
CA LYS A 137 -11.95 -2.67 -1.72
C LYS A 137 -12.89 -2.03 -0.70
N LYS A 138 -13.14 -2.70 0.43
CA LYS A 138 -14.00 -2.19 1.51
C LYS A 138 -13.35 -1.01 2.24
N VAL A 139 -12.08 -1.14 2.62
CA VAL A 139 -11.33 -0.11 3.34
C VAL A 139 -11.26 1.17 2.50
N ILE A 140 -10.87 1.06 1.23
CA ILE A 140 -10.78 2.20 0.31
C ILE A 140 -12.15 2.87 0.13
N THR A 141 -13.23 2.10 0.06
CA THR A 141 -14.59 2.66 0.00
C THR A 141 -14.91 3.46 1.26
N LYS A 142 -14.51 2.97 2.44
CA LYS A 142 -14.75 3.63 3.72
C LYS A 142 -13.94 4.92 3.88
N VAL A 143 -12.68 4.93 3.44
CA VAL A 143 -11.75 6.06 3.66
C VAL A 143 -11.67 7.04 2.49
N GLY A 144 -12.08 6.61 1.30
CA GLY A 144 -12.08 7.39 0.06
C GLY A 144 -13.45 7.91 -0.35
N GLY A 145 -14.44 7.82 0.54
CA GLY A 145 -15.69 8.58 0.48
C GLY A 145 -15.51 10.03 0.89
#